data_AF-A0A5C2S1G1-F1
#
_entry.id   AF-A0A5C2S1G1-F1
#
_cell.length_a   1.000
_cell.length_b   1.000
_cell.length_c   1.000
_cell.angle_alpha   90.00
_cell.angle_beta   90.00
_cell.angle_gamma   90.00
#
_symmetry.space_group_name_H-M   'P 1'
#
loop_
_entity.id
_entity.type
_entity.pdbx_description
1 polymer ?
#
loop_
_entity_poly.entity_id
_entity_poly.type
_entity_poly.pdbx_seq_one_letter_code
_entity_poly.pdbx_strand_id
1 'polypeptide(L)'
;MSASASSISAAPRTYDPSDFPEEVDEIVPQGPRPTRAYGIIIDQACIRRRAKILLKEEGQDPAQMEPKELRKTIHDMMAFTLTTIPDDVYYEVPGLPRFRRNLILMNDSKGTYLLVFKDDSSYYAMQSHLDPEDVKKAKKFLGLQRQAAKWHNVVGAV
;
A
#
# COMPACT_ATOMS: atom_id res chain seq x y z
N MET A 1 4.09 -35.06 52.24
CA MET A 1 3.95 -34.91 50.77
C MET A 1 4.69 -33.64 50.40
N SER A 2 5.90 -33.76 49.87
CA SER A 2 6.76 -32.63 49.49
C SER A 2 6.62 -32.38 47.98
N ALA A 3 6.28 -31.15 47.60
CA ALA A 3 6.23 -30.73 46.20
C ALA A 3 7.58 -30.10 45.82
N SER A 4 8.27 -30.73 44.86
CA SER A 4 9.51 -30.24 44.27
C SER A 4 9.21 -29.15 43.25
N ALA A 5 9.84 -27.98 43.40
CA ALA A 5 9.83 -26.92 42.39
C ALA A 5 10.93 -27.20 41.36
N SER A 6 10.55 -27.41 40.10
CA SER A 6 11.47 -27.47 38.97
C SER A 6 11.71 -26.06 38.42
N SER A 7 12.88 -25.50 38.69
CA SER A 7 13.35 -24.25 38.10
C SER A 7 13.75 -24.49 36.64
N ILE A 8 12.98 -23.95 35.69
CA ILE A 8 13.36 -23.91 34.27
C ILE A 8 14.25 -22.67 34.09
N SER A 9 15.56 -22.91 33.99
CA SER A 9 16.53 -21.89 33.59
C SER A 9 16.40 -21.66 32.08
N ALA A 10 15.78 -20.55 31.69
CA ALA A 10 15.75 -20.12 30.30
C ALA A 10 17.09 -19.44 29.97
N ALA A 11 17.94 -20.13 29.20
CA ALA A 11 19.13 -19.53 28.63
C ALA A 11 18.72 -18.38 27.67
N PRO A 12 19.53 -17.32 27.54
CA PRO A 12 19.24 -16.23 26.62
C PRO A 12 19.30 -16.77 25.19
N ARG A 13 18.22 -16.61 24.42
CA ARG A 13 18.23 -16.90 22.99
C ARG A 13 19.18 -15.90 22.33
N THR A 14 20.32 -16.38 21.85
CA THR A 14 21.16 -15.64 20.92
C THR A 14 20.37 -15.47 19.63
N TYR A 15 19.93 -14.24 19.37
CA TYR A 15 19.35 -13.86 18.10
C TYR A 15 20.44 -13.88 17.04
N ASP A 16 20.32 -14.80 16.09
CA ASP A 16 21.12 -14.78 14.87
C ASP A 16 20.45 -13.81 13.88
N PRO A 17 21.13 -12.75 13.42
CA PRO A 17 20.60 -11.86 12.38
C PRO A 17 20.17 -12.59 11.10
N SER A 18 20.63 -13.82 10.90
CA SER A 18 20.32 -14.72 9.78
C SER A 18 18.92 -15.34 9.84
N ASP A 19 18.20 -15.26 10.97
CA ASP A 19 16.85 -15.82 11.12
C ASP A 19 15.76 -15.01 10.40
N PHE A 20 16.11 -13.83 9.88
CA PHE A 20 15.26 -13.08 8.97
C PHE A 20 15.72 -13.40 7.54
N PRO A 21 14.91 -14.08 6.70
CA PRO A 21 15.15 -13.98 5.28
C PRO A 21 15.06 -12.50 4.92
N GLU A 22 16.19 -11.87 4.62
CA GLU A 22 16.25 -10.61 3.89
C GLU A 22 15.65 -10.88 2.49
N GLU A 23 14.33 -10.97 2.39
CA GLU A 23 13.67 -10.56 1.16
C GLU A 23 13.85 -9.05 1.10
N VAL A 24 15.02 -8.65 0.60
CA VAL A 24 15.27 -7.26 0.22
C VAL A 24 14.14 -6.92 -0.74
N ASP A 25 13.31 -5.95 -0.36
CA ASP A 25 12.19 -5.43 -1.14
C ASP A 25 12.68 -4.94 -2.50
N GLU A 26 12.85 -5.86 -3.45
CA GLU A 26 13.54 -5.58 -4.69
C GLU A 26 12.63 -4.73 -5.57
N ILE A 27 13.00 -3.46 -5.68
CA ILE A 27 12.33 -2.52 -6.56
C ILE A 27 12.59 -2.94 -8.01
N VAL A 28 11.52 -3.16 -8.76
CA VAL A 28 11.60 -3.47 -10.19
C VAL A 28 12.26 -2.32 -10.95
N PRO A 29 13.33 -2.55 -11.73
CA PRO A 29 13.98 -1.50 -12.51
C PRO A 29 13.02 -0.85 -13.52
N GLN A 30 12.86 0.46 -13.41
CA GLN A 30 12.00 1.28 -14.28
C GLN A 30 12.81 2.16 -15.22
N GLY A 31 12.33 2.38 -16.44
CA GLY A 31 12.93 3.34 -17.37
C GLY A 31 12.39 4.75 -17.13
N PRO A 32 12.80 5.76 -17.93
CA PRO A 32 12.60 7.17 -17.59
C PRO A 32 11.14 7.63 -17.58
N ARG A 33 10.31 7.18 -18.52
CA ARG A 33 8.89 7.56 -18.60
C ARG A 33 8.04 6.43 -19.18
N PRO A 34 7.00 5.95 -18.47
CA PRO A 34 6.03 5.03 -19.06
C PRO A 34 5.08 5.81 -19.98
N THR A 35 4.59 5.14 -21.02
CA THR A 35 3.44 5.62 -21.80
C THR A 35 2.14 5.00 -21.30
N ARG A 36 2.22 3.80 -20.72
CA ARG A 36 1.09 3.11 -20.12
C ARG A 36 1.49 2.46 -18.80
N ALA A 37 0.53 2.41 -17.89
CA ALA A 37 0.67 1.69 -16.63
C ALA A 37 -0.59 0.86 -16.37
N TYR A 38 -0.40 -0.37 -15.90
CA TYR A 38 -1.46 -1.24 -15.44
C TYR A 38 -1.68 -1.00 -13.95
N GLY A 39 -2.93 -0.80 -13.57
CA GLY A 39 -3.23 -0.48 -12.19
C GLY A 39 -4.71 -0.25 -11.94
N ILE A 40 -4.98 0.40 -10.81
CA ILE A 40 -6.33 0.78 -10.41
C ILE A 40 -6.40 2.26 -10.05
N ILE A 41 -7.51 2.91 -10.44
CA ILE A 41 -7.73 4.31 -10.08
C ILE A 41 -8.20 4.40 -8.64
N ILE A 42 -7.50 5.21 -7.86
CA ILE A 42 -7.83 5.62 -6.51
C ILE A 42 -8.42 7.03 -6.59
N ASP A 43 -9.66 7.17 -6.12
CA ASP A 43 -10.39 8.45 -6.07
C ASP A 43 -10.41 9.03 -4.65
N GLN A 44 -10.95 10.25 -4.53
CA GLN A 44 -11.10 10.91 -3.23
C GLN A 44 -11.92 10.09 -2.22
N ALA A 45 -12.91 9.30 -2.68
CA ALA A 45 -13.70 8.47 -1.78
C ALA A 45 -12.88 7.33 -1.19
N CYS A 46 -12.00 6.71 -1.99
CA CYS A 46 -11.03 5.73 -1.53
C CYS A 46 -10.02 6.34 -0.56
N ILE A 47 -9.42 7.48 -0.91
CA ILE A 47 -8.44 8.18 -0.06
C ILE A 47 -9.09 8.55 1.27
N ARG A 48 -10.29 9.14 1.25
CA ARG A 48 -11.03 9.51 2.46
C ARG A 48 -11.34 8.30 3.35
N ARG A 49 -11.64 7.13 2.77
CA ARG A 49 -11.88 5.90 3.52
C ARG A 49 -10.60 5.40 4.18
N ARG A 50 -9.47 5.39 3.47
CA ARG A 50 -8.16 5.03 4.03
C ARG A 50 -7.70 6.02 5.10
N ALA A 51 -7.91 7.31 4.90
CA ALA A 51 -7.63 8.37 5.88
C ALA A 51 -8.37 8.12 7.22
N LYS A 52 -9.61 7.66 7.18
CA LYS A 52 -10.36 7.28 8.40
C LYS A 52 -9.80 6.06 9.11
N ILE A 53 -9.20 5.13 8.37
CA ILE A 53 -8.59 3.93 8.93
C ILE A 53 -7.26 4.31 9.58
N LEU A 54 -6.40 5.04 8.86
CA LEU A 54 -5.14 5.56 9.38
C LEU A 54 -5.35 6.42 10.63
N LEU A 55 -6.37 7.29 10.63
CA LEU A 55 -6.70 8.10 11.80
C LEU A 55 -6.93 7.25 13.06
N LYS A 56 -7.61 6.11 12.92
CA LYS A 56 -7.82 5.15 14.01
C LYS A 56 -6.54 4.42 14.41
N GLU A 57 -5.71 4.06 13.44
CA GLU A 57 -4.41 3.41 13.66
C GLU A 57 -3.44 4.34 14.42
N GLU A 58 -3.52 5.66 14.17
CA GLU A 58 -2.84 6.72 14.92
C GLU A 58 -3.46 6.99 16.31
N GLY A 59 -4.43 6.16 16.74
CA GLY A 59 -5.05 6.25 18.07
C GLY A 59 -6.11 7.33 18.21
N GLN A 60 -6.51 8.00 17.13
CA GLN A 60 -7.59 8.98 17.16
C GLN A 60 -8.91 8.31 16.74
N ASP A 61 -9.91 8.29 17.62
CA ASP A 61 -11.22 7.70 17.32
C ASP A 61 -12.14 8.72 16.60
N PRO A 62 -12.49 8.50 15.31
CA PRO A 62 -13.43 9.35 14.59
C PRO A 62 -14.80 9.50 15.26
N ALA A 63 -15.21 8.52 16.10
CA ALA A 63 -16.49 8.56 16.79
C ALA A 63 -16.53 9.56 17.96
N GLN A 64 -15.36 9.97 18.47
CA GLN A 64 -15.22 10.94 19.56
C GLN A 64 -15.07 12.39 19.06
N MET A 65 -15.04 12.60 17.74
CA MET A 65 -14.84 13.91 17.13
C MET A 65 -16.17 14.55 16.72
N GLU A 66 -16.25 15.87 16.90
CA GLU A 66 -17.35 16.65 16.36
C GLU A 66 -17.39 16.58 14.82
N PRO A 67 -18.56 16.57 14.15
CA PRO A 67 -18.64 16.37 12.70
C PRO A 67 -17.87 17.39 11.85
N LYS A 68 -17.68 18.62 12.36
CA LYS A 68 -16.87 19.64 11.67
C LYS A 68 -15.37 19.37 11.84
N GLU A 69 -14.96 19.00 13.04
CA GLU A 69 -13.57 18.63 13.35
C GLU A 69 -13.17 17.39 12.57
N LEU A 70 -13.97 16.33 12.62
CA LEU A 70 -13.72 15.10 11.86
C LEU A 70 -13.55 15.37 10.36
N ARG A 71 -14.38 16.25 9.78
CA ARG A 71 -14.26 16.61 8.36
C ARG A 71 -12.93 17.29 8.06
N LYS A 72 -12.48 18.19 8.93
CA LYS A 72 -11.19 18.87 8.80
C LYS A 72 -10.03 17.89 8.97
N THR A 73 -10.03 17.13 10.07
CA THR A 73 -9.00 16.13 10.37
C THR A 73 -8.85 15.13 9.23
N ILE A 74 -9.96 14.59 8.70
CA ILE A 74 -9.90 13.68 7.57
C ILE A 74 -9.34 14.35 6.31
N HIS A 75 -9.75 15.59 6.02
CA HIS A 75 -9.20 16.33 4.89
C HIS A 75 -7.68 16.51 5.01
N ASP A 76 -7.18 16.87 6.19
CA ASP A 76 -5.76 17.06 6.45
C ASP A 76 -5.00 15.72 6.32
N MET A 77 -5.61 14.62 6.76
CA MET A 77 -5.03 13.27 6.65
C MET A 77 -5.03 12.71 5.23
N MET A 78 -5.84 13.23 4.30
CA MET A 78 -5.90 12.69 2.93
C MET A 78 -4.57 12.85 2.20
N ALA A 79 -3.83 13.94 2.43
CA ALA A 79 -2.51 14.14 1.82
C ALA A 79 -1.48 13.11 2.34
N PHE A 80 -1.46 12.87 3.64
CA PHE A 80 -0.62 11.84 4.25
C PHE A 80 -1.00 10.43 3.80
N THR A 81 -2.30 10.16 3.69
CA THR A 81 -2.83 8.88 3.20
C THR A 81 -2.32 8.55 1.80
N LEU A 82 -2.21 9.55 0.92
CA LEU A 82 -1.68 9.34 -0.43
C LEU A 82 -0.22 8.86 -0.44
N THR A 83 0.58 9.30 0.54
CA THR A 83 1.99 8.88 0.64
C THR A 83 2.16 7.48 1.20
N THR A 84 1.19 6.97 1.97
CA THR A 84 1.29 5.65 2.61
C THR A 84 0.58 4.54 1.82
N ILE A 85 -0.43 4.86 1.01
CA ILE A 85 -1.22 3.86 0.28
C ILE A 85 -0.37 2.81 -0.46
N PRO A 86 0.68 3.18 -1.22
CA PRO A 86 1.48 2.18 -1.91
C PRO A 86 2.17 1.20 -0.95
N ASP A 87 2.78 1.72 0.12
CA ASP A 87 3.49 0.92 1.11
C ASP A 87 2.53 0.03 1.90
N ASP A 88 1.38 0.56 2.32
CA ASP A 88 0.29 -0.20 2.93
C ASP A 88 -0.15 -1.38 2.05
N VAL A 89 -0.28 -1.15 0.74
CA VAL A 89 -0.69 -2.19 -0.22
C VAL A 89 0.41 -3.23 -0.39
N TYR A 90 1.69 -2.83 -0.44
CA TYR A 90 2.80 -3.76 -0.53
C TYR A 90 2.96 -4.59 0.75
N TYR A 91 2.69 -4.00 1.91
CA TYR A 91 2.69 -4.71 3.18
C TYR A 91 1.59 -5.77 3.24
N GLU A 92 0.36 -5.41 2.84
CA GLU A 92 -0.77 -6.34 2.80
C GLU A 92 -0.63 -7.42 1.70
N VAL A 93 0.04 -7.09 0.60
CA VAL A 93 0.15 -7.94 -0.59
C VAL A 93 1.62 -8.01 -1.06
N PRO A 94 2.48 -8.76 -0.34
CA PRO A 94 3.92 -8.78 -0.62
C PRO A 94 4.28 -9.40 -1.98
N GLY A 95 3.38 -10.19 -2.58
CA GLY A 95 3.57 -10.74 -3.93
C GLY A 95 3.42 -9.72 -5.07
N LEU A 96 2.95 -8.50 -4.77
CA LEU A 96 2.94 -7.43 -5.77
C LEU A 96 4.37 -6.96 -6.08
N PRO A 97 4.70 -6.76 -7.36
CA PRO A 97 5.99 -6.18 -7.71
C PRO A 97 6.05 -4.72 -7.22
N ARG A 98 7.17 -4.34 -6.64
CA ARG A 98 7.39 -3.01 -6.05
C ARG A 98 7.99 -2.06 -7.07
N PHE A 99 7.34 -0.92 -7.27
CA PHE A 99 7.76 0.11 -8.22
C PHE A 99 8.05 1.41 -7.46
N ARG A 100 9.06 2.18 -7.86
CA ARG A 100 9.29 3.53 -7.32
C ARG A 100 8.19 4.49 -7.76
N ARG A 101 7.81 4.43 -9.03
CA ARG A 101 6.60 5.11 -9.53
C ARG A 101 5.41 4.21 -9.35
N ASN A 102 4.97 4.08 -8.11
CA ASN A 102 3.83 3.28 -7.69
C ASN A 102 2.52 4.08 -7.67
N LEU A 103 2.57 5.41 -7.70
CA LEU A 103 1.39 6.28 -7.73
C LEU A 103 1.57 7.40 -8.77
N ILE A 104 0.59 7.56 -9.65
CA ILE A 104 0.60 8.58 -10.72
C ILE A 104 -0.65 9.44 -10.63
N LEU A 105 -0.49 10.77 -10.66
CA LEU A 105 -1.63 11.69 -10.69
C LEU A 105 -2.30 11.67 -12.08
N MET A 106 -3.54 11.20 -12.15
CA MET A 106 -4.25 11.03 -13.42
C MET A 106 -5.12 12.24 -13.78
N ASN A 107 -5.69 12.89 -12.78
CA ASN A 107 -6.53 14.06 -12.96
C ASN A 107 -6.53 14.88 -11.67
N ASP A 108 -5.91 16.06 -11.73
CA ASP A 108 -5.79 16.98 -10.59
C ASP A 108 -7.14 17.51 -10.11
N SER A 109 -8.00 17.99 -11.03
CA SER A 109 -9.31 18.56 -10.67
C SER A 109 -10.26 17.55 -10.03
N LYS A 110 -10.10 16.26 -10.33
CA LYS A 110 -10.87 15.16 -9.73
C LYS A 110 -10.14 14.51 -8.54
N GLY A 111 -8.87 14.86 -8.31
CA GLY A 111 -8.01 14.21 -7.30
C GLY A 111 -7.95 12.69 -7.49
N THR A 112 -7.80 12.22 -8.74
CA THR A 112 -7.70 10.79 -9.04
C THR A 112 -6.28 10.39 -9.35
N TYR A 113 -5.84 9.28 -8.77
CA TYR A 113 -4.51 8.72 -8.90
C TYR A 113 -4.59 7.30 -9.46
N LEU A 114 -3.55 6.84 -10.13
CA LEU A 114 -3.37 5.46 -10.54
C LEU A 114 -2.36 4.81 -9.60
N LEU A 115 -2.78 3.80 -8.85
CA LEU A 115 -1.86 2.89 -8.17
C LEU A 115 -1.35 1.89 -9.20
N VAL A 116 -0.05 1.92 -9.45
CA VAL A 116 0.64 1.19 -10.51
C VAL A 116 1.09 -0.18 -9.98
N PHE A 117 0.61 -1.23 -10.65
CA PHE A 117 1.10 -2.60 -10.42
C PHE A 117 2.12 -3.02 -11.49
N LYS A 118 2.14 -2.32 -12.63
CA LYS A 118 3.05 -2.60 -13.74
C LYS A 118 3.14 -1.40 -14.68
N ASP A 119 4.28 -1.16 -15.33
CA ASP A 119 4.40 -0.12 -16.36
C ASP A 119 5.20 -0.59 -17.58
N ASP A 120 5.17 0.20 -18.66
CA ASP A 120 5.89 -0.08 -19.91
C ASP A 120 7.19 0.72 -20.08
N SER A 121 7.74 1.26 -18.99
CA SER A 121 8.92 2.13 -19.04
C SER A 121 10.24 1.39 -19.32
N SER A 122 10.32 0.10 -19.03
CA SER A 122 11.48 -0.75 -19.27
C SER A 122 11.06 -2.18 -19.61
N TYR A 123 12.00 -2.97 -20.14
CA TYR A 123 11.80 -4.40 -20.32
C TYR A 123 11.44 -5.10 -19.00
N TYR A 124 12.18 -4.82 -17.92
CA TYR A 124 11.95 -5.45 -16.61
C TYR A 124 10.59 -5.10 -16.01
N ALA A 125 10.19 -3.83 -16.08
CA ALA A 125 8.87 -3.38 -15.66
C ALA A 125 7.74 -4.05 -16.46
N MET A 126 7.90 -4.14 -17.79
CA MET A 126 6.91 -4.77 -18.66
C MET A 126 6.84 -6.29 -18.50
N GLN A 127 7.92 -6.93 -18.05
CA GLN A 127 7.98 -8.38 -17.86
C GLN A 127 7.80 -8.80 -16.40
N SER A 128 7.67 -7.86 -15.46
CA SER A 128 7.49 -8.19 -14.04
C SER A 128 6.28 -9.12 -13.85
N HIS A 129 6.45 -10.13 -12.99
CA HIS A 129 5.36 -11.01 -12.65
C HIS A 129 4.27 -10.23 -11.92
N LEU A 130 3.02 -10.53 -12.24
CA LEU A 130 1.86 -9.93 -11.59
C LEU A 130 0.76 -10.97 -11.51
N ASP A 131 0.61 -11.56 -10.32
CA ASP A 131 -0.44 -12.55 -10.06
C ASP A 131 -1.82 -11.85 -10.01
N PRO A 132 -2.81 -12.29 -10.81
CA PRO A 132 -4.18 -11.81 -10.71
C PRO A 132 -4.80 -11.91 -9.30
N GLU A 133 -4.40 -12.90 -8.49
CA GLU A 133 -4.88 -13.04 -7.10
C GLU A 133 -4.34 -11.93 -6.20
N ASP A 134 -3.09 -11.50 -6.39
CA ASP A 134 -2.53 -10.38 -5.63
C ASP A 134 -3.19 -9.06 -6.02
N VAL A 135 -3.52 -8.86 -7.29
CA VAL A 135 -4.35 -7.74 -7.73
C VAL A 135 -5.73 -7.77 -7.06
N LYS A 136 -6.35 -8.95 -6.89
CA LYS A 136 -7.62 -9.08 -6.16
C LYS A 136 -7.48 -8.73 -4.67
N LYS A 137 -6.40 -9.16 -4.01
CA LYS A 137 -6.12 -8.81 -2.61
C LYS A 137 -5.94 -7.30 -2.44
N ALA A 138 -5.15 -6.66 -3.31
CA ALA A 138 -4.94 -5.21 -3.27
C ALA A 138 -6.25 -4.43 -3.47
N LYS A 139 -7.08 -4.87 -4.41
CA LYS A 139 -8.43 -4.31 -4.59
C LYS A 139 -9.30 -4.48 -3.35
N LYS A 140 -9.23 -5.63 -2.68
CA LYS A 140 -9.99 -5.90 -1.45
C LYS A 140 -9.54 -4.97 -0.33
N PHE A 141 -8.24 -4.82 -0.14
CA PHE A 141 -7.65 -3.90 0.84
C PHE A 141 -8.12 -2.46 0.63
N LEU A 142 -8.10 -1.98 -0.63
CA LEU A 142 -8.54 -0.62 -0.97
C LEU A 142 -10.07 -0.45 -0.94
N GLY A 143 -10.85 -1.53 -0.86
CA GLY A 143 -12.31 -1.49 -0.98
C GLY A 143 -12.79 -1.16 -2.42
N LEU A 144 -12.03 -1.60 -3.43
CA LEU A 144 -12.25 -1.35 -4.86
C LEU A 144 -12.53 -2.66 -5.63
N GLN A 145 -13.11 -3.68 -4.98
CA GLN A 145 -13.32 -5.02 -5.55
C GLN A 145 -14.10 -5.01 -6.88
N ARG A 146 -15.05 -4.07 -7.02
CA ARG A 146 -15.91 -3.93 -8.20
C ARG A 146 -15.25 -3.26 -9.40
N GLN A 147 -14.12 -2.58 -9.19
CA GLN A 147 -13.42 -1.87 -10.25
C GLN A 147 -12.40 -2.79 -10.92
N ALA A 148 -12.37 -2.84 -12.25
CA ALA A 148 -11.34 -3.59 -12.96
C ALA A 148 -9.99 -2.86 -12.90
N ALA A 149 -8.92 -3.60 -12.61
CA ALA A 149 -7.57 -3.13 -12.92
C ALA A 149 -7.35 -3.26 -14.43
N LYS A 150 -6.68 -2.28 -15.04
CA LYS A 150 -6.46 -2.25 -16.49
C LYS A 150 -5.26 -1.38 -16.84
N TRP A 151 -4.85 -1.45 -18.11
CA TRP A 151 -3.88 -0.51 -18.67
C TRP A 151 -4.51 0.87 -18.86
N HIS A 152 -3.80 1.89 -18.40
CA HIS A 152 -4.12 3.30 -18.55
C HIS A 152 -3.04 3.99 -19.38
N ASN A 153 -3.45 4.92 -20.25
CA ASN A 153 -2.51 5.86 -20.86
C ASN A 153 -2.10 6.87 -19.79
N VAL A 154 -0.80 7.04 -19.58
CA VAL A 154 -0.21 7.95 -18.58
C VAL A 154 0.71 9.00 -19.23
N VAL A 155 0.71 9.08 -20.57
CA VAL A 155 1.40 10.16 -21.28
C VAL A 155 0.73 11.49 -20.91
N GLY A 156 1.50 12.39 -20.27
CA GLY A 156 0.97 13.68 -19.84
C GLY A 156 0.06 13.59 -18.60
N ALA A 157 0.13 12.50 -17.85
CA ALA A 157 -0.25 12.53 -16.44
C ALA A 157 0.52 13.68 -15.75
N VAL A 158 -0.19 14.42 -14.89
CA VAL A 158 0.23 15.73 -14.37
C VAL A 158 1.43 15.58 -13.44
#